data_AF-A0A7S0FTT8-F1
#
_entry.id   AF-A0A7S0FTT8-F1
#
_cell.length_a   1.000
_cell.length_b   1.000
_cell.length_c   1.000
_cell.angle_alpha   90.00
_cell.angle_beta   90.00
_cell.angle_gamma   90.00
#
_symmetry.space_group_name_H-M   'P 1'
#
loop_
_entity.id
_entity.type
_entity.pdbx_description
1 polymer ?
#
loop_
_entity_poly.entity_id
_entity_poly.type
_entity_poly.pdbx_seq_one_letter_code
_entity_poly.pdbx_strand_id
1 'polypeptide(L)'
;AGAAPAEKQRREKTAERALRVYHHAKWLAEHNFARAAEWRYRHAYGLARQSRRSVLAAHCLSRLGYFLLHWRRRDEALEVLRESEQLSKRSNPLAPYLLGVLERQLAGPDTERLRSAEERILGSEEQPSEELEIERHQLMKEINYWRAAVDSPRRCFEIFDAAQVIVCLLGHAFFTAQ
;
A
#
# COMPACT_ATOMS: atom_id res chain seq x y z
N ALA A 1 -22.04 27.21 29.75
CA ALA A 1 -21.89 25.92 29.05
C ALA A 1 -22.49 25.93 27.63
N GLY A 2 -22.10 26.87 26.75
CA GLY A 2 -22.71 27.07 25.42
C GLY A 2 -21.81 26.82 24.19
N ALA A 3 -20.57 26.36 24.37
CA ALA A 3 -19.57 26.29 23.29
C ALA A 3 -19.56 24.99 22.47
N ALA A 4 -20.16 23.91 22.97
CA ALA A 4 -20.13 22.58 22.35
C ALA A 4 -20.79 22.49 20.95
N PRO A 5 -21.91 23.18 20.65
CA PRO A 5 -22.57 23.08 19.34
C PRO A 5 -21.76 23.74 18.21
N ALA A 6 -21.17 24.91 18.48
CA ALA A 6 -20.41 25.68 17.50
C ALA A 6 -19.09 24.97 17.11
N GLU A 7 -18.42 24.35 18.08
CA GLU A 7 -17.19 23.60 17.81
C GLU A 7 -17.47 22.34 16.98
N LYS A 8 -18.54 21.60 17.30
CA LYS A 8 -18.96 20.42 16.52
C LYS A 8 -19.25 20.80 15.07
N GLN A 9 -20.05 21.84 14.85
CA GLN A 9 -20.37 22.32 13.51
C GLN A 9 -19.13 22.79 12.73
N ARG A 10 -18.19 23.46 13.40
CA ARG A 10 -16.90 23.86 12.78
C ARG A 10 -16.09 22.64 12.34
N ARG A 11 -16.03 21.59 13.16
CA ARG A 11 -15.32 20.34 12.83
C ARG A 11 -15.98 19.62 11.64
N GLU A 12 -17.31 19.59 11.59
CA GLU A 12 -18.06 19.01 10.46
C GLU A 12 -17.78 19.76 9.15
N LYS A 13 -17.91 21.09 9.14
CA LYS A 13 -17.56 21.92 7.97
C LYS A 13 -16.11 21.75 7.53
N THR A 14 -15.20 21.55 8.50
CA THR A 14 -13.77 21.29 8.22
C THR A 14 -13.57 19.91 7.60
N ALA A 15 -14.29 18.88 8.07
CA ALA A 15 -14.26 17.54 7.50
C ALA A 15 -14.81 17.51 6.06
N GLU A 16 -15.91 18.21 5.79
CA GLU A 16 -16.43 18.39 4.43
C GLU A 16 -15.42 19.07 3.50
N ARG A 17 -14.75 20.11 4.01
CA ARG A 17 -13.67 20.77 3.27
C ARG A 17 -12.52 19.81 3.00
N ALA A 18 -12.11 19.00 3.97
CA ALA A 18 -11.08 17.99 3.78
C ALA A 18 -11.44 17.03 2.65
N LEU A 19 -12.69 16.55 2.61
CA LEU A 19 -13.18 15.64 1.57
C LEU A 19 -13.18 16.30 0.17
N ARG A 20 -13.63 17.56 0.05
CA ARG A 20 -13.55 18.31 -1.21
C ARG A 20 -12.11 18.46 -1.72
N VAL A 21 -11.18 18.77 -0.81
CA VAL A 21 -9.76 18.89 -1.16
C VAL A 21 -9.18 17.53 -1.56
N TYR A 22 -9.55 16.45 -0.87
CA TYR A 22 -9.15 15.08 -1.21
C TYR A 22 -9.58 14.68 -2.63
N HIS A 23 -10.84 14.92 -3.01
CA HIS A 23 -11.32 14.62 -4.35
C HIS A 23 -10.60 15.44 -5.42
N HIS A 24 -10.32 16.72 -5.15
CA HIS A 24 -9.51 17.53 -6.05
C HIS A 24 -8.07 17.02 -6.16
N ALA A 25 -7.47 16.56 -5.05
CA ALA A 25 -6.14 15.93 -5.06
C ALA A 25 -6.12 14.68 -5.95
N LYS A 26 -7.15 13.83 -5.85
CA LYS A 26 -7.33 12.65 -6.69
C LYS A 26 -7.39 13.02 -8.17
N TRP A 27 -8.24 13.97 -8.52
CA TRP A 27 -8.36 14.45 -9.89
C TRP A 27 -7.02 14.96 -10.44
N LEU A 28 -6.29 15.78 -9.67
CA LEU A 28 -4.96 16.27 -10.05
C LEU A 28 -3.96 15.12 -10.26
N ALA A 29 -3.98 14.10 -9.41
CA ALA A 29 -3.08 12.97 -9.48
C ALA A 29 -3.33 12.11 -10.73
N GLU A 30 -4.60 11.85 -11.04
CA GLU A 30 -5.03 11.11 -12.24
C GLU A 30 -4.65 11.82 -13.54
N HIS A 31 -4.47 13.14 -13.50
CA HIS A 31 -4.00 13.96 -14.63
C HIS A 31 -2.50 14.28 -14.57
N ASN A 32 -1.74 13.55 -13.75
CA ASN A 32 -0.28 13.70 -13.61
C ASN A 32 0.23 15.08 -13.12
N PHE A 33 -0.60 15.88 -12.43
CA PHE A 33 -0.16 17.09 -11.76
C PHE A 33 0.48 16.78 -10.39
N ALA A 34 1.59 16.03 -10.40
CA ALA A 34 2.15 15.37 -9.22
C ALA A 34 2.36 16.28 -8.00
N ARG A 35 3.07 17.41 -8.16
CA ARG A 35 3.36 18.34 -7.05
C ARG A 35 2.09 18.99 -6.50
N ALA A 36 1.14 19.35 -7.36
CA ALA A 36 -0.11 19.96 -6.97
C ALA A 36 -1.01 18.95 -6.22
N ALA A 37 -1.08 17.72 -6.72
CA ALA A 37 -1.79 16.63 -6.09
C ALA A 37 -1.23 16.31 -4.70
N GLU A 38 0.10 16.17 -4.58
CA GLU A 38 0.76 15.96 -3.28
C GLU A 38 0.40 17.04 -2.28
N TRP A 39 0.57 18.32 -2.66
CA TRP A 39 0.24 19.44 -1.78
C TRP A 39 -1.22 19.37 -1.32
N ARG A 40 -2.14 19.04 -2.24
CA ARG A 40 -3.57 18.90 -1.91
C ARG A 40 -3.85 17.72 -0.99
N TYR A 41 -3.20 16.56 -1.18
CA TYR A 41 -3.34 15.43 -0.26
C TYR A 41 -2.84 15.76 1.14
N ARG A 42 -1.66 16.39 1.27
CA ARG A 42 -1.11 16.82 2.57
C ARG A 42 -2.02 17.87 3.24
N HIS A 43 -2.61 18.77 2.46
CA HIS A 43 -3.57 19.74 2.97
C HIS A 43 -4.89 19.07 3.44
N ALA A 44 -5.44 18.13 2.66
CA ALA A 44 -6.62 17.36 3.06
C ALA A 44 -6.36 16.56 4.33
N TYR A 45 -5.19 15.92 4.44
CA TYR A 45 -4.72 15.24 5.65
C TYR A 45 -4.73 16.17 6.87
N GLY A 46 -4.14 17.36 6.75
CA GLY A 46 -4.13 18.35 7.83
C GLY A 46 -5.54 18.76 8.30
N LEU A 47 -6.46 19.01 7.36
CA LEU A 47 -7.86 19.32 7.68
C LEU A 47 -8.60 18.14 8.32
N ALA A 48 -8.34 16.91 7.87
CA ALA A 48 -8.91 15.69 8.44
C ALA A 48 -8.42 15.48 9.89
N ARG A 49 -7.14 15.72 10.18
CA ARG A 49 -6.59 15.69 11.54
C ARG A 49 -7.21 16.76 12.44
N GLN A 50 -7.34 17.99 11.96
CA GLN A 50 -7.98 19.09 12.71
C GLN A 50 -9.44 18.78 13.07
N SER A 51 -10.16 18.08 12.19
CA SER A 51 -11.54 17.64 12.42
C SER A 51 -11.68 16.30 13.16
N ARG A 52 -10.56 15.72 13.65
CA ARG A 52 -10.49 14.44 14.36
C ARG A 52 -11.03 13.25 13.55
N ARG A 53 -10.89 13.28 12.22
CA ARG A 53 -11.28 12.20 11.30
C ARG A 53 -10.07 11.36 10.92
N SER A 54 -9.63 10.47 11.82
CA SER A 54 -8.42 9.65 11.63
C SER A 54 -8.49 8.74 10.39
N VAL A 55 -9.67 8.16 10.11
CA VAL A 55 -9.87 7.32 8.92
C VAL A 55 -9.66 8.11 7.63
N LEU A 56 -10.28 9.29 7.51
CA LEU A 56 -10.09 10.16 6.34
C LEU A 56 -8.63 10.62 6.21
N ALA A 57 -7.99 10.93 7.34
CA ALA A 57 -6.58 11.29 7.36
C ALA A 57 -5.69 10.13 6.85
N ALA A 58 -5.95 8.90 7.30
CA ALA A 58 -5.28 7.71 6.82
C ALA A 58 -5.49 7.51 5.30
N HIS A 59 -6.73 7.65 4.81
CA HIS A 59 -7.06 7.55 3.38
C HIS A 59 -6.33 8.58 2.52
N CYS A 60 -6.20 9.82 3.00
CA CYS A 60 -5.45 10.85 2.29
C CYS A 60 -3.99 10.42 2.10
N LEU A 61 -3.36 9.87 3.14
CA LEU A 61 -1.96 9.44 3.11
C LEU A 61 -1.75 8.13 2.33
N SER A 62 -2.65 7.15 2.44
CA SER A 62 -2.51 5.90 1.66
C SER A 62 -2.69 6.14 0.17
N ARG A 63 -3.63 7.01 -0.21
CA ARG A 63 -3.80 7.40 -1.62
C ARG A 63 -2.63 8.23 -2.13
N LEU A 64 -2.06 9.11 -1.30
CA LEU A 64 -0.81 9.80 -1.64
C LEU A 64 0.34 8.80 -1.83
N GLY A 65 0.49 7.84 -0.92
CA GLY A 65 1.50 6.78 -1.02
C GLY A 65 1.39 5.99 -2.32
N TYR A 66 0.18 5.59 -2.71
CA TYR A 66 -0.09 4.96 -4.01
C TYR A 66 0.44 5.79 -5.19
N PHE A 67 0.15 7.09 -5.24
CA PHE A 67 0.62 7.95 -6.33
C PHE A 67 2.12 8.24 -6.27
N LEU A 68 2.71 8.36 -5.08
CA LEU A 68 4.16 8.50 -4.91
C LEU A 68 4.90 7.27 -5.48
N LEU A 69 4.35 6.06 -5.31
CA LEU A 69 4.88 4.86 -5.97
C LEU A 69 4.83 4.94 -7.49
N HIS A 70 3.70 5.42 -8.04
CA HIS A 70 3.55 5.63 -9.48
C HIS A 70 4.54 6.66 -10.03
N TRP A 71 4.82 7.72 -9.25
CA TRP A 71 5.83 8.73 -9.57
C TRP A 71 7.26 8.33 -9.18
N ARG A 72 7.49 7.06 -8.85
CA ARG A 72 8.82 6.50 -8.49
C ARG A 72 9.49 7.13 -7.25
N ARG A 73 8.73 7.79 -6.37
CA ARG A 73 9.20 8.42 -5.13
C ARG A 73 9.03 7.47 -3.94
N ARG A 74 9.78 6.37 -3.95
CA ARG A 74 9.61 5.24 -3.01
C ARG A 74 9.84 5.61 -1.55
N ASP A 75 10.88 6.39 -1.25
CA ASP A 75 11.22 6.75 0.14
C ASP A 75 10.10 7.59 0.77
N GLU A 76 9.59 8.57 0.03
CA GLU A 76 8.47 9.39 0.47
C GLU A 76 7.17 8.60 0.57
N ALA A 77 6.94 7.64 -0.33
CA ALA A 77 5.81 6.73 -0.24
C ALA A 77 5.87 5.91 1.07
N LEU A 78 7.05 5.38 1.42
CA LEU A 78 7.26 4.62 2.64
C LEU A 78 6.92 5.44 3.89
N GLU A 79 7.36 6.69 3.95
CA GLU A 79 7.08 7.60 5.06
C GLU A 79 5.57 7.83 5.24
N VAL A 80 4.88 8.25 4.18
CA VAL A 80 3.44 8.56 4.28
C VAL A 80 2.59 7.32 4.53
N LEU A 81 2.98 6.16 4.01
CA LEU A 81 2.27 4.91 4.24
C LEU A 81 2.42 4.42 5.68
N ARG A 82 3.61 4.57 6.30
CA ARG A 82 3.81 4.29 7.74
C ARG A 82 2.95 5.18 8.61
N GLU A 83 2.91 6.48 8.31
CA GLU A 83 2.05 7.42 9.02
C GLU A 83 0.56 7.07 8.83
N SER A 84 0.16 6.69 7.61
CA SER A 84 -1.20 6.23 7.29
C SER A 84 -1.62 5.02 8.13
N GLU A 85 -0.75 4.00 8.25
CA GLU A 85 -1.02 2.78 9.03
C GLU A 85 -1.18 3.08 10.52
N GLN A 86 -0.40 4.03 11.07
CA GLN A 86 -0.49 4.45 12.47
C GLN A 86 -1.82 5.14 12.79
N LEU A 87 -2.45 5.80 11.82
CA LEU A 87 -3.71 6.53 12.02
C LEU A 87 -4.94 5.62 12.07
N SER A 88 -4.95 4.54 11.29
CA SER A 88 -6.08 3.62 11.20
C SER A 88 -5.69 2.32 10.51
N LYS A 89 -5.40 1.27 11.30
CA LYS A 89 -5.08 -0.06 10.76
C LYS A 89 -6.28 -0.78 10.12
N ARG A 90 -7.45 -0.72 10.75
CA ARG A 90 -8.63 -1.52 10.33
C ARG A 90 -9.43 -0.90 9.17
N SER A 91 -9.45 0.42 9.04
CA SER A 91 -10.32 1.09 8.06
C SER A 91 -9.58 1.55 6.80
N ASN A 92 -8.35 1.07 6.57
CA ASN A 92 -7.53 1.48 5.44
C ASN A 92 -6.65 0.31 4.96
N PRO A 93 -7.22 -0.64 4.19
CA PRO A 93 -6.50 -1.84 3.75
C PRO A 93 -5.39 -1.55 2.73
N LEU A 94 -5.45 -0.39 2.09
CA LEU A 94 -4.46 0.03 1.09
C LEU A 94 -3.07 0.29 1.69
N ALA A 95 -3.01 0.95 2.85
CA ALA A 95 -1.72 1.28 3.49
C ALA A 95 -0.87 0.04 3.81
N PRO A 96 -1.37 -0.97 4.55
CA PRO A 96 -0.58 -2.15 4.86
C PRO A 96 -0.22 -2.96 3.61
N TYR A 97 -1.12 -3.06 2.62
CA TYR A 97 -0.80 -3.71 1.34
C TYR A 97 0.39 -3.05 0.63
N LEU A 98 0.35 -1.73 0.42
CA LEU A 98 1.42 -1.00 -0.26
C LEU A 98 2.73 -0.98 0.54
N LEU A 99 2.66 -0.96 1.88
CA LEU A 99 3.84 -1.13 2.72
C LEU A 99 4.48 -2.49 2.50
N GLY A 100 3.69 -3.57 2.49
CA GLY A 100 4.21 -4.91 2.21
C GLY A 100 4.86 -5.00 0.84
N VAL A 101 4.25 -4.41 -0.19
CA VAL A 101 4.82 -4.34 -1.55
C VAL A 101 6.18 -3.63 -1.55
N LEU A 102 6.27 -2.46 -0.90
CA LEU A 102 7.53 -1.71 -0.80
C LEU A 102 8.60 -2.47 -0.01
N GLU A 103 8.24 -3.02 1.14
CA GLU A 103 9.17 -3.74 2.01
C GLU A 103 9.69 -5.01 1.34
N ARG A 104 8.85 -5.71 0.56
CA ARG A 104 9.26 -6.85 -0.27
C ARG A 104 10.33 -6.43 -1.28
N GLN A 105 10.13 -5.29 -1.96
CA GLN A 105 11.12 -4.75 -2.90
C GLN A 105 12.43 -4.32 -2.23
N LEU A 106 12.35 -3.83 -0.98
CA LEU A 106 13.49 -3.34 -0.20
C LEU A 106 14.17 -4.41 0.67
N ALA A 107 13.64 -5.64 0.70
CA ALA A 107 14.22 -6.74 1.49
C ALA A 107 15.58 -7.19 0.94
N GLY A 108 15.77 -7.14 -0.38
CA GLY A 108 17.01 -7.62 -1.00
C GLY A 108 17.26 -9.10 -0.66
N PRO A 109 18.47 -9.49 -0.22
CA PRO A 109 18.77 -10.88 0.15
C PRO A 109 18.31 -11.25 1.57
N ASP A 110 17.74 -10.32 2.34
CA ASP A 110 17.26 -10.59 3.71
C ASP A 110 15.95 -11.38 3.67
N THR A 111 16.05 -12.68 3.87
CA THR A 111 14.94 -13.64 3.77
C THR A 111 13.87 -13.43 4.84
N GLU A 112 14.24 -12.97 6.03
CA GLU A 112 13.28 -12.76 7.12
C GLU A 112 12.48 -11.47 6.90
N ARG A 113 13.15 -10.40 6.43
CA ARG A 113 12.45 -9.19 5.97
C ARG A 113 11.55 -9.49 4.79
N LEU A 114 11.99 -10.33 3.84
CA LEU A 114 11.17 -10.74 2.70
C LEU A 114 9.91 -11.49 3.17
N ARG A 115 10.08 -12.48 4.05
CA ARG A 115 8.98 -13.26 4.62
C ARG A 115 7.97 -12.38 5.35
N SER A 116 8.45 -11.46 6.19
CA SER A 116 7.61 -10.52 6.94
C SER A 116 6.78 -9.61 6.01
N ALA A 117 7.40 -9.09 4.94
CA ALA A 117 6.72 -8.25 3.97
C ALA A 117 5.65 -9.02 3.19
N GLU A 118 5.94 -10.26 2.80
CA GLU A 118 5.01 -11.15 2.13
C GLU A 118 3.84 -11.56 3.03
N GLU A 119 4.06 -11.84 4.31
CA GLU A 119 2.97 -12.12 5.26
C GLU A 119 2.01 -10.94 5.38
N ARG A 120 2.54 -9.72 5.38
CA ARG A 120 1.73 -8.50 5.33
C ARG A 120 0.91 -8.39 4.04
N ILE A 121 1.45 -8.79 2.89
CA ILE A 121 0.71 -8.83 1.62
C ILE A 121 -0.39 -9.90 1.68
N LEU A 122 -0.06 -11.12 2.10
CA LEU A 122 -0.99 -12.25 2.18
C LEU A 122 -2.13 -11.99 3.18
N GLY A 123 -1.85 -11.27 4.27
CA GLY A 123 -2.83 -10.88 5.28
C GLY A 123 -3.61 -9.60 4.97
N SER A 124 -3.40 -8.97 3.81
CA SER A 124 -4.11 -7.74 3.44
C SER A 124 -5.55 -8.00 3.01
N GLU A 125 -6.47 -7.13 3.43
CA GLU A 125 -7.89 -7.18 3.06
C GLU A 125 -8.11 -6.74 1.60
N GLU A 126 -9.36 -6.78 1.15
CA GLU A 126 -9.79 -6.35 -0.20
C GLU A 126 -9.37 -4.89 -0.49
N GLN A 127 -8.83 -4.68 -1.69
CA GLN A 127 -8.33 -3.38 -2.11
C GLN A 127 -9.44 -2.48 -2.66
N PRO A 128 -9.29 -1.14 -2.55
CA PRO A 128 -10.36 -0.19 -2.86
C PRO A 128 -10.70 -0.04 -4.35
N SER A 129 -9.98 -0.72 -5.26
CA SER A 129 -10.27 -0.70 -6.70
C SER A 129 -9.99 -2.06 -7.32
N GLU A 130 -10.76 -2.42 -8.34
CA GLU A 130 -10.64 -3.69 -9.07
C GLU A 130 -9.22 -3.93 -9.59
N GLU A 131 -8.57 -2.92 -10.17
CA GLU A 131 -7.19 -3.00 -10.67
C GLU A 131 -6.20 -3.41 -9.56
N LEU A 132 -6.22 -2.70 -8.44
CA LEU A 132 -5.41 -3.02 -7.26
C LEU A 132 -5.72 -4.41 -6.69
N GLU A 133 -6.97 -4.84 -6.76
CA GLU A 133 -7.38 -6.15 -6.27
C GLU A 133 -6.88 -7.28 -7.19
N ILE A 134 -6.87 -7.05 -8.51
CA ILE A 134 -6.24 -7.95 -9.48
C ILE A 134 -4.74 -8.04 -9.21
N GLU A 135 -4.06 -6.90 -9.04
CA GLU A 135 -2.62 -6.85 -8.70
C GLU A 135 -2.33 -7.61 -7.41
N ARG A 136 -3.14 -7.40 -6.36
CA ARG A 136 -3.01 -8.10 -5.07
C ARG A 136 -3.11 -9.61 -5.27
N HIS A 137 -4.13 -10.10 -5.98
CA HIS A 137 -4.32 -11.53 -6.22
C HIS A 137 -3.18 -12.15 -7.03
N GLN A 138 -2.68 -11.45 -8.06
CA GLN A 138 -1.54 -11.92 -8.85
C GLN A 138 -0.30 -12.05 -7.96
N LEU A 139 -0.01 -11.04 -7.14
CA LEU A 139 1.12 -11.06 -6.23
C LEU A 139 1.00 -12.14 -5.15
N MET A 140 -0.20 -12.37 -4.61
CA MET A 140 -0.43 -13.46 -3.66
C MET A 140 -0.20 -14.83 -4.28
N LYS A 141 -0.65 -15.05 -5.53
CA LYS A 141 -0.38 -16.29 -6.27
C LYS A 141 1.12 -16.49 -6.49
N GLU A 142 1.83 -15.44 -6.89
CA GLU A 142 3.29 -15.45 -7.06
C GLU A 142 3.99 -15.82 -5.74
N ILE A 143 3.65 -15.16 -4.63
CA ILE A 143 4.24 -15.42 -3.30
C ILE A 143 4.01 -16.89 -2.90
N ASN A 144 2.77 -17.38 -3.00
CA ASN A 144 2.44 -18.74 -2.62
C ASN A 144 3.16 -19.77 -3.50
N TYR A 145 3.27 -19.52 -4.80
CA TYR A 145 4.04 -20.37 -5.70
C TYR A 145 5.51 -20.44 -5.28
N TRP A 146 6.19 -19.31 -5.10
CA TRP A 146 7.61 -19.32 -4.74
C TRP A 146 7.87 -19.95 -3.38
N ARG A 147 6.99 -19.72 -2.40
CA ARG A 147 7.09 -20.39 -1.08
C ARG A 147 6.97 -21.91 -1.21
N ALA A 148 5.99 -22.41 -1.95
CA ALA A 148 5.83 -23.84 -2.19
C ALA A 148 6.99 -24.43 -3.02
N ALA A 149 7.52 -23.64 -3.96
CA ALA A 149 8.63 -24.03 -4.81
C ALA A 149 9.91 -24.29 -4.01
N VAL A 150 10.16 -23.56 -2.93
CA VAL A 150 11.32 -23.80 -2.04
C VAL A 150 11.32 -25.20 -1.45
N ASP A 151 10.15 -25.77 -1.14
CA ASP A 151 10.06 -27.06 -0.46
C ASP A 151 10.39 -28.26 -1.36
N SER A 152 10.23 -28.13 -2.68
CA SER A 152 10.49 -29.24 -3.61
C SER A 152 10.71 -28.80 -5.06
N PRO A 153 11.72 -29.36 -5.76
CA PRO A 153 11.91 -29.11 -7.20
C PRO A 153 10.70 -29.50 -8.07
N ARG A 154 9.88 -30.46 -7.62
CA ARG A 154 8.67 -30.87 -8.35
C ARG A 154 7.64 -29.75 -8.46
N ARG A 155 7.59 -28.87 -7.46
CA ARG A 155 6.69 -27.71 -7.40
C ARG A 155 7.04 -26.66 -8.46
N CYS A 156 8.27 -26.66 -8.99
CA CYS A 156 8.65 -25.75 -10.07
C CYS A 156 7.74 -25.89 -11.30
N PHE A 157 7.19 -27.08 -11.57
CA PHE A 157 6.31 -27.35 -12.72
C PHE A 157 4.83 -27.00 -12.49
N GLU A 158 4.46 -26.46 -11.31
CA GLU A 158 3.08 -26.04 -11.03
C GLU A 158 2.71 -24.69 -11.67
N ILE A 159 3.66 -24.06 -12.36
CA ILE A 159 3.46 -22.80 -13.10
C ILE A 159 3.54 -23.03 -14.61
N PHE A 160 2.79 -22.21 -15.36
CA PHE A 160 2.71 -22.29 -16.82
C PHE A 160 3.76 -21.44 -17.55
N ASP A 161 4.63 -20.75 -16.81
CA ASP A 161 5.70 -19.91 -17.37
C ASP A 161 7.02 -20.68 -17.41
N ALA A 162 7.49 -21.03 -18.61
CA ALA A 162 8.72 -21.78 -18.81
C ALA A 162 9.98 -21.08 -18.24
N ALA A 163 10.03 -19.75 -18.26
CA ALA A 163 11.16 -19.02 -17.69
C ALA A 163 11.18 -19.15 -16.16
N GLN A 164 10.02 -19.07 -15.51
CA GLN A 164 9.91 -19.27 -14.06
C GLN A 164 10.24 -20.70 -13.64
N VAL A 165 9.85 -21.70 -14.43
CA VAL A 165 10.26 -23.10 -14.22
C VAL A 165 11.79 -23.23 -14.25
N ILE A 166 12.44 -22.66 -15.27
CA ILE A 166 13.91 -22.70 -15.41
C ILE A 166 14.59 -22.02 -14.22
N VAL A 167 14.14 -20.81 -13.85
CA VAL A 167 14.69 -20.06 -12.71
C VAL A 167 14.55 -20.87 -11.42
N CYS A 168 13.39 -21.49 -11.19
CA CYS A 168 13.13 -22.33 -10.02
C CYS A 168 14.07 -23.55 -9.97
N LEU A 169 14.19 -24.29 -11.07
CA LEU A 169 15.05 -25.48 -11.15
C LEU A 169 16.53 -25.14 -10.97
N LEU A 170 17.00 -24.04 -11.57
CA LEU A 170 18.37 -23.56 -11.37
C LEU A 170 18.60 -23.17 -9.90
N GLY A 171 17.64 -22.49 -9.28
CA GLY A 171 17.68 -22.18 -7.85
C GLY A 171 17.92 -23.44 -7.01
N HIS A 172 17.12 -24.49 -7.21
CA HIS A 172 17.33 -25.78 -6.53
C HIS A 172 18.72 -26.36 -6.82
N ALA A 173 19.17 -26.39 -8.07
CA ALA A 173 20.47 -26.95 -8.42
C ALA A 173 21.66 -26.22 -7.77
N PHE A 174 21.60 -24.88 -7.64
CA PHE A 174 22.67 -24.10 -7.03
C PHE A 174 22.63 -24.09 -5.50
N PHE A 175 21.43 -24.12 -4.88
CA PHE A 175 21.29 -24.06 -3.42
C PHE A 175 21.31 -25.44 -2.73
N THR A 176 21.05 -26.55 -3.43
CA THR A 176 21.19 -27.92 -2.87
C THR A 176 22.59 -28.52 -3.04
N ALA A 177 23.47 -27.85 -3.79
CA ALA A 177 24.85 -28.29 -4.04
C ALA A 177 25.88 -27.72 -3.03
N GLN A 178 25.42 -27.03 -1.98
CA GLN A 178 26.21 -26.59 -0.81
C GLN A 178 25.76 -27.33 0.44
#